data_AF-Q01ZX2-F1
#
_entry.id   AF-Q01ZX2-F1
#
_cell.length_a   1.000
_cell.length_b   1.000
_cell.length_c   1.000
_cell.angle_alpha   90.00
_cell.angle_beta   90.00
_cell.angle_gamma   90.00
#
_symmetry.space_group_name_H-M   'P 1'
#
loop_
_entity.id
_entity.type
_entity.pdbx_description
1 polymer ?
#
loop_
_entity_poly.entity_id
_entity_poly.type
_entity_poly.pdbx_seq_one_letter_code
_entity_poly.pdbx_strand_id
1 'polypeptide(L)'
;MTLRELLGKASPARSGDELAGVAARTAEERVRAQMALADVPLKTILADPVVPYESDEVTRLICDSHDAAAFAPVAHLTVGGLRDWLLSEQAATPVLAALAPGITPEMAAAVSKLMRVQDLITVAAKCRVVTRFRSTIGLAGRMSTRLQPNHPTDDLKGIAASILDGLSLGSGDAVIGVNPASDNVAGLEAMLHMLDRIRERYQIPTQTCVLAHVTTQMEAMRMGAPVDLVFQSIAGTEAANASFGITLAMLDEAHAAARELNRGENVMYFETGQGSALSANAHHGVDQQTCEARAYAVARRYRPLLVNTVVGFIGPEYLYNGKQIQRAGLEDHFCGKLLGLPMGCDICYTNHAEADQDDMDTLLTLLAAAGCTYIMGVPGADDVMLNYQSTSFHDALYVRQLLGLRPAPEFEAWLERRPEIAAASWLLT
;
A
#
# COMPACT_ATOMS: atom_id res chain seq x y z
N MET A 1 2.09 -31.94 -0.88
CA MET A 1 2.25 -30.62 -0.24
C MET A 1 0.89 -29.99 -0.21
N THR A 2 0.50 -29.39 0.90
CA THR A 2 -0.71 -28.56 0.96
C THR A 2 -0.51 -27.31 0.10
N LEU A 3 -1.59 -26.60 -0.27
CA LEU A 3 -1.47 -25.34 -1.01
C LEU A 3 -0.60 -24.32 -0.25
N ARG A 4 -0.78 -24.24 1.07
CA ARG A 4 0.00 -23.38 1.97
C ARG A 4 1.50 -23.65 1.89
N GLU A 5 1.91 -24.92 2.01
CA GLU A 5 3.32 -25.31 1.88
C GLU A 5 3.88 -24.99 0.50
N LEU A 6 3.07 -25.19 -0.55
CA LEU A 6 3.47 -24.95 -1.92
C LEU A 6 3.73 -23.46 -2.19
N LEU A 7 2.84 -22.59 -1.70
CA LEU A 7 2.97 -21.14 -1.80
C LEU A 7 4.22 -20.61 -1.09
N GLY A 8 4.51 -21.11 0.13
CA GLY A 8 5.72 -20.71 0.85
C GLY A 8 7.00 -21.18 0.19
N LYS A 9 7.05 -22.43 -0.28
CA LYS A 9 8.26 -22.95 -0.94
C LYS A 9 8.49 -22.37 -2.34
N ALA A 10 7.44 -21.90 -3.02
CA ALA A 10 7.57 -21.26 -4.33
C ALA A 10 8.03 -19.79 -4.24
N SER A 11 7.96 -19.16 -3.05
CA SER A 11 8.45 -17.80 -2.84
C SER A 11 9.94 -17.66 -3.19
N PRO A 12 10.36 -16.51 -3.75
CA PRO A 12 11.77 -16.09 -3.69
C PRO A 12 12.29 -16.12 -2.24
N ALA A 13 13.60 -16.27 -2.08
CA ALA A 13 14.21 -16.30 -0.73
C ALA A 13 13.94 -14.98 0.02
N ARG A 14 13.45 -15.10 1.26
CA ARG A 14 13.11 -14.01 2.17
C ARG A 14 13.43 -14.47 3.59
N SER A 15 14.08 -13.62 4.38
CA SER A 15 14.45 -13.98 5.76
C SER A 15 13.22 -14.29 6.63
N GLY A 16 12.10 -13.58 6.45
CA GLY A 16 10.90 -13.86 7.23
C GLY A 16 10.27 -15.22 6.94
N ASP A 17 10.29 -15.67 5.67
CA ASP A 17 9.77 -17.00 5.32
C ASP A 17 10.72 -18.12 5.82
N GLU A 18 12.03 -17.85 5.90
CA GLU A 18 13.01 -18.75 6.50
C GLU A 18 12.82 -18.83 8.02
N LEU A 19 12.65 -17.68 8.69
CA LEU A 19 12.38 -17.58 10.13
C LEU A 19 11.08 -18.32 10.51
N ALA A 20 10.04 -18.19 9.69
CA ALA A 20 8.78 -18.89 9.85
C ALA A 20 8.85 -20.40 9.53
N GLY A 21 9.96 -20.88 8.97
CA GLY A 21 10.14 -22.28 8.58
C GLY A 21 9.29 -22.71 7.37
N VAL A 22 8.81 -21.76 6.56
CA VAL A 22 7.92 -22.02 5.40
C VAL A 22 8.63 -21.90 4.05
N ALA A 23 9.84 -21.33 4.03
CA ALA A 23 10.66 -21.23 2.83
C ALA A 23 11.16 -22.60 2.33
N ALA A 24 11.48 -22.66 1.03
CA ALA A 24 12.23 -23.78 0.47
C ALA A 24 13.67 -23.81 1.02
N ARG A 25 14.19 -24.99 1.33
CA ARG A 25 15.54 -25.18 1.90
C ARG A 25 16.65 -25.01 0.87
N THR A 26 16.31 -25.21 -0.41
CA THR A 26 17.27 -25.10 -1.52
C THR A 26 16.61 -24.44 -2.73
N ALA A 27 17.44 -23.89 -3.61
CA ALA A 27 16.96 -23.36 -4.89
C ALA A 27 16.28 -24.44 -5.74
N GLU A 28 16.74 -25.69 -5.68
CA GLU A 28 16.12 -26.82 -6.38
C GLU A 28 14.71 -27.11 -5.84
N GLU A 29 14.53 -27.15 -4.51
CA GLU A 29 13.22 -27.32 -3.89
C GLU A 29 12.28 -26.18 -4.29
N ARG A 30 12.76 -24.93 -4.31
CA ARG A 30 11.97 -23.79 -4.78
C ARG A 30 11.51 -23.95 -6.22
N VAL A 31 12.41 -24.32 -7.13
CA VAL A 31 12.05 -24.51 -8.55
C VAL A 31 11.04 -25.64 -8.71
N ARG A 32 11.21 -26.76 -7.98
CA ARG A 32 10.22 -27.86 -7.97
C ARG A 32 8.86 -27.39 -7.45
N ALA A 33 8.84 -26.56 -6.41
CA ALA A 33 7.62 -25.95 -5.89
C ALA A 33 6.96 -25.00 -6.90
N GLN A 34 7.74 -24.17 -7.61
CA GLN A 34 7.23 -23.31 -8.68
C GLN A 34 6.63 -24.11 -9.84
N MET A 35 7.29 -25.20 -10.25
CA MET A 35 6.75 -26.11 -11.28
C MET A 35 5.42 -26.71 -10.84
N ALA A 36 5.34 -27.24 -9.61
CA ALA A 36 4.11 -27.80 -9.09
C ALA A 36 3.01 -26.72 -8.91
N LEU A 37 3.36 -25.51 -8.47
CA LEU A 37 2.44 -24.39 -8.35
C LEU A 37 1.88 -23.96 -9.71
N ALA A 38 2.70 -23.98 -10.77
CA ALA A 38 2.28 -23.63 -12.13
C ALA A 38 1.15 -24.54 -12.66
N ASP A 39 1.10 -25.80 -12.21
CA ASP A 39 0.09 -26.79 -12.61
C ASP A 39 -1.18 -26.76 -11.73
N VAL A 40 -1.21 -25.97 -10.65
CA VAL A 40 -2.40 -25.87 -9.77
C VAL A 40 -3.53 -25.15 -10.52
N PRO A 41 -4.72 -25.76 -10.67
CA PRO A 41 -5.90 -25.08 -11.19
C PRO A 41 -6.32 -23.91 -10.30
N LEU A 42 -6.70 -22.76 -10.89
CA LEU A 42 -7.16 -21.61 -10.09
C LEU A 42 -8.36 -21.96 -9.20
N LYS A 43 -9.26 -22.83 -9.69
CA LYS A 43 -10.41 -23.32 -8.91
C LYS A 43 -10.01 -24.08 -7.64
N THR A 44 -8.83 -24.70 -7.60
CA THR A 44 -8.32 -25.37 -6.38
C THR A 44 -8.04 -24.35 -5.29
N ILE A 45 -7.52 -23.17 -5.64
CA ILE A 45 -7.24 -22.08 -4.69
C ILE A 45 -8.54 -21.56 -4.06
N LEU A 46 -9.65 -21.53 -4.82
CA LEU A 46 -10.96 -21.17 -4.28
C LEU A 46 -11.52 -22.22 -3.31
N ALA A 47 -11.25 -23.49 -3.57
CA ALA A 47 -11.81 -24.60 -2.81
C ALA A 47 -11.02 -24.92 -1.53
N ASP A 48 -9.74 -24.55 -1.47
CA ASP A 48 -8.81 -24.86 -0.37
C ASP A 48 -8.19 -23.56 0.19
N PRO A 49 -8.92 -22.79 1.03
CA PRO A 49 -8.42 -21.55 1.57
C PRO A 49 -7.23 -21.78 2.50
N VAL A 50 -6.19 -20.94 2.38
CA VAL A 50 -4.94 -21.11 3.15
C VAL A 50 -5.11 -20.89 4.64
N VAL A 51 -6.18 -20.24 5.08
CA VAL A 51 -6.63 -20.16 6.49
C VAL A 51 -8.11 -20.55 6.51
N PRO A 52 -8.59 -21.44 7.41
CA PRO A 52 -9.97 -21.94 7.39
C PRO A 52 -11.03 -20.82 7.49
N TYR A 53 -12.11 -20.96 6.71
CA TYR A 53 -13.21 -19.99 6.62
C TYR A 53 -13.87 -19.74 7.98
N GLU A 54 -14.06 -20.80 8.76
CA GLU A 54 -14.73 -20.75 10.06
C GLU A 54 -13.90 -20.02 11.12
N SER A 55 -12.58 -19.90 10.93
CA SER A 55 -11.66 -19.34 11.93
C SER A 55 -11.12 -17.96 11.61
N ASP A 56 -11.45 -17.38 10.44
CA ASP A 56 -10.80 -16.16 9.97
C ASP A 56 -11.74 -15.25 9.15
N GLU A 57 -12.05 -14.07 9.67
CA GLU A 57 -12.94 -13.08 9.03
C GLU A 57 -12.40 -12.55 7.71
N VAL A 58 -11.08 -12.52 7.52
CA VAL A 58 -10.46 -12.13 6.25
C VAL A 58 -10.68 -13.20 5.19
N THR A 59 -10.58 -14.49 5.53
CA THR A 59 -10.97 -15.59 4.63
C THR A 59 -12.45 -15.51 4.29
N ARG A 60 -13.34 -15.27 5.27
CA ARG A 60 -14.77 -15.08 4.99
C ARG A 60 -14.99 -13.95 4.00
N LEU A 61 -14.37 -12.80 4.24
CA LEU A 61 -14.40 -11.67 3.32
C LEU A 61 -13.95 -12.05 1.91
N ILE A 62 -12.82 -12.76 1.77
CA ILE A 62 -12.28 -13.16 0.48
C ILE A 62 -13.25 -14.10 -0.26
N CYS A 63 -13.74 -15.13 0.42
CA CYS A 63 -14.65 -16.11 -0.17
C CYS A 63 -16.01 -15.49 -0.54
N ASP A 64 -16.59 -14.70 0.36
CA ASP A 64 -17.94 -14.14 0.21
C ASP A 64 -17.98 -12.98 -0.80
N SER A 65 -16.84 -12.31 -1.04
CA SER A 65 -16.73 -11.21 -2.01
C SER A 65 -16.25 -11.63 -3.40
N HIS A 66 -15.93 -12.91 -3.61
CA HIS A 66 -15.45 -13.40 -4.91
C HIS A 66 -16.55 -13.38 -5.97
N ASP A 67 -16.30 -12.70 -7.09
CA ASP A 67 -17.22 -12.63 -8.23
C ASP A 67 -16.94 -13.76 -9.24
N ALA A 68 -17.82 -14.77 -9.25
CA ALA A 68 -17.72 -15.91 -10.16
C ALA A 68 -17.91 -15.53 -11.64
N ALA A 69 -18.67 -14.49 -11.96
CA ALA A 69 -18.87 -14.03 -13.33
C ALA A 69 -17.63 -13.29 -13.85
N ALA A 70 -17.04 -12.42 -13.02
CA ALA A 70 -15.76 -11.78 -13.32
C ALA A 70 -14.64 -12.81 -13.50
N PHE A 71 -14.62 -13.88 -12.69
CA PHE A 71 -13.61 -14.95 -12.75
C PHE A 71 -13.75 -15.88 -13.97
N ALA A 72 -14.96 -16.05 -14.50
CA ALA A 72 -15.27 -17.03 -15.55
C ALA A 72 -14.30 -17.07 -16.75
N PRO A 73 -13.80 -15.93 -17.29
CA PRO A 73 -12.87 -15.93 -18.43
C PRO A 73 -11.56 -16.68 -18.16
N VAL A 74 -11.06 -16.65 -16.92
CA VAL A 74 -9.77 -17.28 -16.55
C VAL A 74 -9.95 -18.54 -15.70
N ALA A 75 -11.19 -18.89 -15.31
CA ALA A 75 -11.50 -19.97 -14.38
C ALA A 75 -11.01 -21.37 -14.81
N HIS A 76 -10.73 -21.56 -16.10
CA HIS A 76 -10.24 -22.81 -16.66
C HIS A 76 -8.70 -22.95 -16.59
N LEU A 77 -7.99 -21.88 -16.22
CA LEU A 77 -6.53 -21.84 -16.21
C LEU A 77 -5.95 -22.45 -14.94
N THR A 78 -4.68 -22.83 -15.03
CA THR A 78 -3.79 -23.05 -13.88
C THR A 78 -3.11 -21.74 -13.48
N VAL A 79 -2.37 -21.72 -12.38
CA VAL A 79 -1.56 -20.54 -11.99
C VAL A 79 -0.55 -20.18 -13.10
N GLY A 80 0.10 -21.18 -13.70
CA GLY A 80 0.99 -20.97 -14.85
C GLY A 80 0.24 -20.42 -16.07
N GLY A 81 -0.94 -20.97 -16.36
CA GLY A 81 -1.81 -20.45 -17.42
C GLY A 81 -2.26 -19.01 -17.18
N LEU A 82 -2.55 -18.64 -15.92
CA LEU A 82 -2.88 -17.27 -15.53
C LEU A 82 -1.69 -16.33 -15.76
N ARG A 83 -0.47 -16.74 -15.39
CA ARG A 83 0.75 -15.96 -15.67
C ARG A 83 0.86 -15.64 -17.15
N ASP A 84 0.76 -16.65 -18.00
CA ASP A 84 0.92 -16.49 -19.45
C ASP A 84 -0.22 -15.63 -20.04
N TRP A 85 -1.45 -15.80 -19.55
CA TRP A 85 -2.59 -14.98 -19.94
C TRP A 85 -2.40 -13.49 -19.55
N LEU A 86 -1.94 -13.20 -18.34
CA LEU A 86 -1.66 -11.83 -17.86
C LEU A 86 -0.58 -11.13 -18.69
N LEU A 87 0.42 -11.88 -19.15
CA LEU A 87 1.49 -11.36 -20.00
C LEU A 87 1.04 -11.13 -21.44
N SER A 88 -0.04 -11.78 -21.90
CA SER A 88 -0.56 -11.63 -23.25
C SER A 88 -1.22 -10.26 -23.52
N GLU A 89 -1.51 -10.00 -24.79
CA GLU A 89 -2.29 -8.84 -25.26
C GLU A 89 -3.77 -8.90 -24.86
N GLN A 90 -4.29 -10.07 -24.49
CA GLN A 90 -5.68 -10.22 -24.07
C GLN A 90 -5.95 -9.54 -22.73
N ALA A 91 -4.92 -9.47 -21.87
CA ALA A 91 -4.96 -8.83 -20.56
C ALA A 91 -4.84 -7.30 -20.66
N ALA A 92 -5.66 -6.67 -21.49
CA ALA A 92 -5.71 -5.21 -21.61
C ALA A 92 -6.34 -4.56 -20.37
N THR A 93 -6.05 -3.28 -20.12
CA THR A 93 -6.54 -2.55 -18.93
C THR A 93 -8.04 -2.71 -18.64
N PRO A 94 -8.96 -2.56 -19.60
CA PRO A 94 -10.40 -2.72 -19.32
C PRO A 94 -10.78 -4.16 -18.94
N VAL A 95 -10.09 -5.15 -19.51
CA VAL A 95 -10.30 -6.57 -19.23
C VAL A 95 -9.80 -6.89 -17.82
N LEU A 96 -8.62 -6.40 -17.45
CA LEU A 96 -8.08 -6.57 -16.09
C LEU A 96 -8.97 -5.91 -15.03
N ALA A 97 -9.50 -4.71 -15.31
CA ALA A 97 -10.43 -4.03 -14.41
C ALA A 97 -11.72 -4.84 -14.20
N ALA A 98 -12.26 -5.45 -15.26
CA ALA A 98 -13.43 -6.32 -15.16
C ALA A 98 -13.13 -7.66 -14.46
N LEU A 99 -11.88 -8.14 -14.57
CA LEU A 99 -11.43 -9.40 -13.97
C LEU A 99 -11.18 -9.29 -12.46
N ALA A 100 -10.70 -8.14 -11.98
CA ALA A 100 -10.19 -7.95 -10.61
C ALA A 100 -11.13 -8.48 -9.48
N PRO A 101 -12.47 -8.33 -9.54
CA PRO A 101 -13.38 -8.88 -8.52
C PRO A 101 -13.39 -10.42 -8.46
N GLY A 102 -13.02 -11.09 -9.56
CA GLY A 102 -12.92 -12.55 -9.65
C GLY A 102 -11.55 -13.12 -9.28
N ILE A 103 -10.57 -12.28 -8.94
CA ILE A 103 -9.25 -12.73 -8.50
C ILE A 103 -9.19 -12.67 -6.97
N THR A 104 -8.81 -13.79 -6.35
CA THR A 104 -8.53 -13.84 -4.91
C THR A 104 -7.08 -13.45 -4.61
N PRO A 105 -6.80 -12.96 -3.38
CA PRO A 105 -5.45 -12.75 -2.91
C PRO A 105 -4.48 -13.91 -3.13
N GLU A 106 -4.92 -15.13 -2.85
CA GLU A 106 -4.10 -16.33 -2.98
C GLU A 106 -3.76 -16.62 -4.46
N MET A 107 -4.65 -16.30 -5.40
CA MET A 107 -4.33 -16.38 -6.83
C MET A 107 -3.29 -15.34 -7.24
N ALA A 108 -3.44 -14.10 -6.77
CA ALA A 108 -2.49 -13.01 -7.04
C ALA A 108 -1.09 -13.35 -6.48
N ALA A 109 -1.02 -13.82 -5.23
CA ALA A 109 0.22 -14.27 -4.61
C ALA A 109 0.81 -15.50 -5.31
N ALA A 110 -0.03 -16.47 -5.71
CA ALA A 110 0.44 -17.66 -6.42
C ALA A 110 1.12 -17.29 -7.75
N VAL A 111 0.50 -16.40 -8.53
CA VAL A 111 1.03 -16.04 -9.84
C VAL A 111 2.27 -15.14 -9.73
N SER A 112 2.35 -14.26 -8.72
CA SER A 112 3.54 -13.41 -8.50
C SER A 112 4.81 -14.23 -8.26
N LYS A 113 4.68 -15.37 -7.56
CA LYS A 113 5.78 -16.31 -7.26
C LYS A 113 6.36 -16.98 -8.51
N LEU A 114 5.63 -17.00 -9.62
CA LEU A 114 6.07 -17.54 -10.91
C LEU A 114 6.61 -16.45 -11.86
N MET A 115 6.51 -15.19 -11.46
CA MET A 115 6.88 -14.04 -12.28
C MET A 115 8.31 -13.56 -11.99
N ARG A 116 9.04 -13.23 -13.05
CA ARG A 116 10.28 -12.45 -12.94
C ARG A 116 9.95 -10.98 -12.67
N VAL A 117 10.95 -10.17 -12.32
CA VAL A 117 10.79 -8.72 -12.09
C VAL A 117 10.11 -8.02 -13.27
N GLN A 118 10.57 -8.27 -14.50
CA GLN A 118 9.97 -7.69 -15.69
C GLN A 118 8.50 -8.09 -15.89
N ASP A 119 8.12 -9.31 -15.48
CA ASP A 119 6.75 -9.82 -15.61
C ASP A 119 5.84 -9.06 -14.65
N LEU A 120 6.27 -8.90 -13.38
CA LEU A 120 5.56 -8.12 -12.34
C LEU A 120 5.33 -6.67 -12.80
N ILE A 121 6.38 -6.02 -13.31
CA ILE A 121 6.33 -4.63 -13.81
C ILE A 121 5.37 -4.53 -14.99
N THR A 122 5.50 -5.43 -15.97
CA THR A 122 4.71 -5.40 -17.21
C THR A 122 3.23 -5.55 -16.93
N VAL A 123 2.84 -6.49 -16.08
CA VAL A 123 1.43 -6.72 -15.76
C VAL A 123 0.88 -5.59 -14.89
N ALA A 124 1.62 -5.16 -13.86
CA ALA A 124 1.17 -4.07 -12.99
C ALA A 124 0.94 -2.77 -13.77
N ALA A 125 1.77 -2.46 -14.78
CA ALA A 125 1.61 -1.28 -15.64
C ALA A 125 0.32 -1.31 -16.49
N LYS A 126 -0.22 -2.50 -16.79
CA LYS A 126 -1.51 -2.67 -17.47
C LYS A 126 -2.70 -2.42 -16.53
N CYS A 127 -2.53 -2.67 -15.23
CA CYS A 127 -3.56 -2.47 -14.22
C CYS A 127 -3.67 -0.99 -13.83
N ARG A 128 -4.81 -0.35 -14.12
CA ARG A 128 -5.05 1.05 -13.78
C ARG A 128 -6.28 1.19 -12.88
N VAL A 129 -6.06 1.82 -11.74
CA VAL A 129 -7.09 2.06 -10.72
C VAL A 129 -7.06 3.54 -10.42
N VAL A 130 -8.18 4.21 -10.66
CA VAL A 130 -8.33 5.65 -10.47
C VAL A 130 -9.26 5.89 -9.30
N THR A 131 -8.80 6.68 -8.34
CA THR A 131 -9.55 7.07 -7.14
C THR A 131 -9.56 8.59 -7.02
N ARG A 132 -10.55 9.12 -6.28
CA ARG A 132 -10.77 10.56 -6.20
C ARG A 132 -11.23 11.00 -4.83
N PHE A 133 -10.60 12.07 -4.34
CA PHE A 133 -11.10 12.90 -3.26
C PHE A 133 -11.10 14.36 -3.75
N ARG A 134 -10.09 15.16 -3.37
CA ARG A 134 -9.87 16.51 -3.93
C ARG A 134 -8.93 16.45 -5.14
N SER A 135 -7.98 15.52 -5.11
CA SER A 135 -7.16 15.14 -6.26
C SER A 135 -7.67 13.85 -6.91
N THR A 136 -7.39 13.70 -8.21
CA THR A 136 -7.59 12.46 -8.97
C THR A 136 -6.29 11.69 -9.09
N ILE A 137 -6.23 10.49 -8.50
CA ILE A 137 -5.01 9.71 -8.30
C ILE A 137 -5.06 8.43 -9.16
N GLY A 138 -3.90 7.98 -9.67
CA GLY A 138 -3.77 6.73 -10.43
C GLY A 138 -4.01 6.83 -11.94
N LEU A 139 -4.13 8.05 -12.46
CA LEU A 139 -4.19 8.31 -13.90
C LEU A 139 -2.87 7.96 -14.61
N ALA A 140 -2.97 7.62 -15.90
CA ALA A 140 -1.82 7.34 -16.74
C ALA A 140 -0.89 8.54 -16.91
N GLY A 141 0.43 8.30 -16.94
CA GLY A 141 1.42 9.37 -17.07
C GLY A 141 1.52 10.25 -15.83
N ARG A 142 1.03 9.77 -14.68
CA ARG A 142 1.04 10.49 -13.42
C ARG A 142 1.54 9.60 -12.28
N MET A 143 2.21 10.21 -11.33
CA MET A 143 2.63 9.59 -10.08
C MET A 143 2.50 10.63 -8.97
N SER A 144 1.70 10.30 -7.97
CA SER A 144 1.45 11.18 -6.84
C SER A 144 2.44 10.95 -5.70
N THR A 145 2.45 11.84 -4.71
CA THR A 145 3.23 11.65 -3.49
C THR A 145 2.42 11.94 -2.24
N ARG A 146 2.66 11.15 -1.20
CA ARG A 146 2.33 11.51 0.18
C ARG A 146 3.40 12.47 0.67
N LEU A 147 3.03 13.66 1.14
CA LEU A 147 3.93 14.51 1.92
C LEU A 147 3.83 14.01 3.37
N GLN A 148 4.94 13.55 3.95
CA GLN A 148 5.03 13.02 5.31
C GLN A 148 5.86 13.95 6.20
N PRO A 149 5.21 14.90 6.91
CA PRO A 149 5.91 15.91 7.70
C PRO A 149 5.96 15.50 9.18
N ASN A 150 6.48 14.32 9.48
CA ASN A 150 6.55 13.81 10.84
C ASN A 150 7.52 14.65 11.69
N HIS A 151 7.20 14.81 12.98
CA HIS A 151 8.06 15.50 13.94
C HIS A 151 8.23 14.65 15.21
N PRO A 152 9.43 14.51 15.79
CA PRO A 152 9.69 13.62 16.95
C PRO A 152 8.84 13.89 18.21
N THR A 153 8.22 15.07 18.28
CA THR A 153 7.42 15.53 19.43
C THR A 153 6.08 16.13 19.01
N ASP A 154 5.62 15.87 17.78
CA ASP A 154 4.40 16.45 17.22
C ASP A 154 4.35 18.00 17.29
N ASP A 155 5.51 18.67 17.15
CA ASP A 155 5.56 20.13 17.16
C ASP A 155 4.91 20.68 15.88
N LEU A 156 3.78 21.36 16.04
CA LEU A 156 2.97 21.87 14.93
C LEU A 156 3.77 22.82 14.02
N LYS A 157 4.75 23.57 14.55
CA LYS A 157 5.57 24.48 13.74
C LYS A 157 6.57 23.70 12.89
N GLY A 158 7.21 22.69 13.45
CA GLY A 158 8.07 21.75 12.73
C GLY A 158 7.33 21.02 11.63
N ILE A 159 6.14 20.49 11.94
CA ILE A 159 5.25 19.86 10.94
C ILE A 159 4.90 20.85 9.83
N ALA A 160 4.45 22.06 10.18
CA ALA A 160 4.09 23.07 9.18
C ALA A 160 5.28 23.50 8.30
N ALA A 161 6.48 23.64 8.86
CA ALA A 161 7.69 23.96 8.11
C ALA A 161 8.00 22.87 7.06
N SER A 162 7.90 21.59 7.46
CA SER A 162 8.07 20.45 6.56
C SER A 162 7.00 20.39 5.46
N ILE A 163 5.74 20.76 5.78
CA ILE A 163 4.68 20.90 4.77
C ILE A 163 5.06 21.95 3.71
N LEU A 164 5.51 23.13 4.13
CA LEU A 164 5.89 24.18 3.18
C LEU A 164 7.06 23.76 2.29
N ASP A 165 8.05 23.09 2.87
CA ASP A 165 9.21 22.55 2.13
C ASP A 165 8.75 21.54 1.07
N GLY A 166 7.98 20.53 1.47
CA GLY A 166 7.46 19.52 0.54
C GLY A 166 6.57 20.09 -0.56
N LEU A 167 5.69 21.05 -0.24
CA LEU A 167 4.85 21.73 -1.24
C LEU A 167 5.69 22.54 -2.24
N SER A 168 6.78 23.16 -1.80
CA SER A 168 7.70 23.91 -2.66
C SER A 168 8.37 23.02 -3.72
N LEU A 169 8.49 21.72 -3.42
CA LEU A 169 9.03 20.68 -4.30
C LEU A 169 7.92 19.86 -4.97
N GLY A 170 6.66 20.32 -4.92
CA GLY A 170 5.54 19.68 -5.60
C GLY A 170 5.11 18.34 -5.00
N SER A 171 5.35 18.12 -3.71
CA SER A 171 4.91 16.93 -2.98
C SER A 171 3.56 17.16 -2.29
N GLY A 172 2.75 16.09 -2.13
CA GLY A 172 1.54 16.10 -1.32
C GLY A 172 0.23 16.01 -2.11
N ASP A 173 0.28 15.66 -3.39
CA ASP A 173 -0.90 15.51 -4.23
C ASP A 173 -1.67 14.20 -3.97
N ALA A 174 -1.06 13.20 -3.33
CA ALA A 174 -1.77 12.02 -2.83
C ALA A 174 -2.43 12.27 -1.48
N VAL A 175 -1.71 12.87 -0.53
CA VAL A 175 -2.17 13.25 0.81
C VAL A 175 -1.06 14.05 1.51
N ILE A 176 -1.42 14.97 2.40
CA ILE A 176 -0.50 15.49 3.42
C ILE A 176 -0.79 14.70 4.71
N GLY A 177 0.08 13.74 5.04
CA GLY A 177 -0.17 12.70 6.03
C GLY A 177 0.86 12.66 7.15
N VAL A 178 0.44 12.93 8.39
CA VAL A 178 1.32 12.93 9.59
C VAL A 178 1.15 11.63 10.37
N ASN A 179 2.25 10.93 10.62
CA ASN A 179 2.29 9.91 11.68
C ASN A 179 2.51 10.63 13.02
N PRO A 180 1.56 10.58 13.96
CA PRO A 180 1.73 11.24 15.24
C PRO A 180 2.71 10.44 16.13
N ALA A 181 3.61 11.13 16.82
CA ALA A 181 4.49 10.55 17.85
C ALA A 181 3.68 10.12 19.10
N SER A 182 2.51 10.72 19.32
CA SER A 182 1.60 10.38 20.41
C SER A 182 0.17 10.11 19.94
N ASP A 183 -0.41 8.98 20.34
CA ASP A 183 -1.80 8.63 20.01
C ASP A 183 -2.76 9.16 21.10
N ASN A 184 -3.07 10.46 21.04
CA ASN A 184 -4.09 11.08 21.87
C ASN A 184 -4.99 12.02 21.06
N VAL A 185 -6.28 12.06 21.42
CA VAL A 185 -7.31 12.79 20.66
C VAL A 185 -6.99 14.29 20.55
N ALA A 186 -6.55 14.93 21.63
CA ALA A 186 -6.29 16.37 21.62
C ALA A 186 -5.14 16.76 20.66
N GLY A 187 -4.06 15.99 20.64
CA GLY A 187 -2.96 16.16 19.69
C GLY A 187 -3.41 15.94 18.25
N LEU A 188 -4.20 14.87 18.01
CA LEU A 188 -4.75 14.56 16.70
C LEU A 188 -5.68 15.66 16.18
N GLU A 189 -6.59 16.20 17.01
CA GLU A 189 -7.46 17.32 16.64
C GLU A 189 -6.66 18.57 16.30
N ALA A 190 -5.65 18.91 17.11
CA ALA A 190 -4.79 20.06 16.86
C ALA A 190 -4.06 19.96 15.50
N MET A 191 -3.54 18.76 15.18
CA MET A 191 -2.93 18.48 13.88
C MET A 191 -3.94 18.55 12.74
N LEU A 192 -5.11 17.92 12.86
CA LEU A 192 -6.16 17.96 11.83
C LEU A 192 -6.62 19.39 11.51
N HIS A 193 -6.87 20.21 12.54
CA HIS A 193 -7.24 21.61 12.34
C HIS A 193 -6.11 22.44 11.72
N MET A 194 -4.86 22.22 12.14
CA MET A 194 -3.72 22.89 11.51
C MET A 194 -3.60 22.52 10.02
N LEU A 195 -3.68 21.23 9.69
CA LEU A 195 -3.62 20.73 8.32
C LEU A 195 -4.75 21.32 7.46
N ASP A 196 -5.98 21.31 7.95
CA ASP A 196 -7.14 21.86 7.23
C ASP A 196 -6.99 23.38 7.02
N ARG A 197 -6.54 24.13 8.04
CA ARG A 197 -6.24 25.58 7.89
C ARG A 197 -5.19 25.85 6.82
N ILE A 198 -4.09 25.10 6.79
CA ILE A 198 -3.04 25.25 5.77
C ILE A 198 -3.63 24.96 4.37
N ARG A 199 -4.35 23.85 4.22
CA ARG A 199 -5.01 23.45 2.97
C ARG A 199 -5.95 24.54 2.46
N GLU A 200 -6.82 25.09 3.30
CA GLU A 200 -7.78 26.12 2.92
C GLU A 200 -7.10 27.44 2.57
N ARG A 201 -6.15 27.87 3.39
CA ARG A 201 -5.43 29.13 3.23
C ARG A 201 -4.73 29.21 1.88
N TYR A 202 -4.04 28.14 1.48
CA TYR A 202 -3.33 28.06 0.21
C TYR A 202 -4.17 27.43 -0.91
N GLN A 203 -5.45 27.11 -0.65
CA GLN A 203 -6.36 26.47 -1.60
C GLN A 203 -5.76 25.23 -2.26
N ILE A 204 -5.08 24.41 -1.46
CA ILE A 204 -4.35 23.23 -1.93
C ILE A 204 -5.38 22.15 -2.31
N PRO A 205 -5.37 21.66 -3.55
CA PRO A 205 -6.31 20.63 -4.01
C PRO A 205 -5.82 19.24 -3.59
N THR A 206 -5.71 19.02 -2.29
CA THR A 206 -5.31 17.76 -1.67
C THR A 206 -6.13 17.46 -0.42
N GLN A 207 -5.90 16.31 0.17
CA GLN A 207 -6.54 15.80 1.38
C GLN A 207 -5.49 15.64 2.47
N THR A 208 -5.95 15.67 3.71
CA THR A 208 -5.11 15.59 4.90
C THR A 208 -5.37 14.29 5.66
N CYS A 209 -4.38 13.82 6.41
CA CYS A 209 -4.54 12.64 7.25
C CYS A 209 -3.62 12.73 8.47
N VAL A 210 -4.11 12.28 9.62
CA VAL A 210 -3.28 12.00 10.80
C VAL A 210 -3.40 10.52 11.08
N LEU A 211 -2.30 9.78 10.93
CA LEU A 211 -2.25 8.33 10.88
C LEU A 211 -2.23 7.70 12.28
N ALA A 212 -3.24 8.03 13.10
CA ALA A 212 -3.45 7.39 14.40
C ALA A 212 -4.28 6.11 14.27
N HIS A 213 -4.52 5.42 15.39
CA HIS A 213 -5.46 4.29 15.39
C HIS A 213 -6.87 4.75 14.97
N VAL A 214 -7.59 3.90 14.25
CA VAL A 214 -8.94 4.21 13.70
C VAL A 214 -9.92 4.66 14.78
N THR A 215 -9.82 4.15 16.01
CA THR A 215 -10.67 4.56 17.13
C THR A 215 -10.43 6.00 17.57
N THR A 216 -9.18 6.45 17.60
CA THR A 216 -8.83 7.83 17.95
C THR A 216 -9.36 8.80 16.88
N GLN A 217 -9.26 8.40 15.60
CA GLN A 217 -9.80 9.17 14.49
C GLN A 217 -11.34 9.24 14.54
N MET A 218 -12.03 8.12 14.85
CA MET A 218 -13.48 8.12 15.05
C MET A 218 -13.92 9.05 16.17
N GLU A 219 -13.19 9.09 17.28
CA GLU A 219 -13.49 10.02 18.37
C GLU A 219 -13.31 11.49 17.94
N ALA A 220 -12.23 11.81 17.22
CA ALA A 220 -12.06 13.15 16.66
C ALA A 220 -13.17 13.52 15.67
N MET A 221 -13.67 12.58 14.86
CA MET A 221 -14.84 12.82 14.00
C MET A 221 -16.09 13.15 14.82
N ARG A 222 -16.34 12.44 15.93
CA ARG A 222 -17.46 12.72 16.84
C ARG A 222 -17.35 14.10 17.50
N MET A 223 -16.13 14.58 17.72
CA MET A 223 -15.84 15.92 18.23
C MET A 223 -15.90 17.02 17.16
N GLY A 224 -16.08 16.66 15.88
CA GLY A 224 -16.22 17.59 14.77
C GLY A 224 -14.91 17.99 14.08
N ALA A 225 -13.83 17.24 14.29
CA ALA A 225 -12.56 17.48 13.62
C ALA A 225 -12.65 17.26 12.10
N PRO A 226 -11.87 18.00 11.28
CA PRO A 226 -11.95 17.96 9.82
C PRO A 226 -11.18 16.76 9.23
N VAL A 227 -11.62 15.54 9.52
CA VAL A 227 -11.02 14.31 8.98
C VAL A 227 -11.36 14.17 7.50
N ASP A 228 -10.35 14.23 6.62
CA ASP A 228 -10.54 13.91 5.19
C ASP A 228 -10.43 12.42 4.92
N LEU A 229 -9.32 11.80 5.35
CA LEU A 229 -9.08 10.37 5.22
C LEU A 229 -9.01 9.71 6.60
N VAL A 230 -9.61 8.51 6.70
CA VAL A 230 -9.43 7.63 7.85
C VAL A 230 -8.32 6.64 7.54
N PHE A 231 -7.24 6.72 8.30
CA PHE A 231 -6.11 5.81 8.22
C PHE A 231 -6.33 4.54 9.06
N GLN A 232 -5.80 3.39 8.61
CA GLN A 232 -5.56 2.26 9.50
C GLN A 232 -4.50 1.30 8.92
N SER A 233 -3.60 0.78 9.76
CA SER A 233 -2.79 -0.39 9.39
C SER A 233 -3.64 -1.65 9.41
N ILE A 234 -3.56 -2.46 8.36
CA ILE A 234 -4.35 -3.69 8.19
C ILE A 234 -3.44 -4.89 7.86
N ALA A 235 -3.94 -6.09 8.11
CA ALA A 235 -3.25 -7.35 7.86
C ALA A 235 -4.16 -8.39 7.20
N GLY A 236 -3.54 -9.45 6.69
CA GLY A 236 -4.21 -10.50 5.92
C GLY A 236 -4.86 -11.63 6.73
N THR A 237 -4.90 -11.55 8.05
CA THR A 237 -5.55 -12.54 8.92
C THR A 237 -6.31 -11.83 10.04
N GLU A 238 -7.39 -12.45 10.52
CA GLU A 238 -8.20 -11.96 11.64
C GLU A 238 -7.32 -11.77 12.88
N ALA A 239 -6.47 -12.75 13.19
CA ALA A 239 -5.57 -12.69 14.34
C ALA A 239 -4.54 -11.55 14.24
N ALA A 240 -4.02 -11.25 13.04
CA ALA A 240 -3.09 -10.13 12.85
C ALA A 240 -3.81 -8.79 12.99
N ASN A 241 -5.01 -8.64 12.41
CA ASN A 241 -5.84 -7.45 12.60
C ASN A 241 -6.22 -7.24 14.08
N ALA A 242 -6.56 -8.31 14.80
CA ALA A 242 -6.84 -8.25 16.23
C ALA A 242 -5.61 -7.79 17.04
N SER A 243 -4.39 -8.16 16.62
CA SER A 243 -3.14 -7.67 17.23
C SER A 243 -2.93 -6.16 17.05
N PHE A 244 -3.49 -5.58 15.99
CA PHE A 244 -3.53 -4.14 15.76
C PHE A 244 -4.70 -3.45 16.48
N GLY A 245 -5.56 -4.20 17.16
CA GLY A 245 -6.72 -3.67 17.88
C GLY A 245 -7.94 -3.39 17.00
N ILE A 246 -8.02 -4.00 15.80
CA ILE A 246 -9.09 -3.75 14.84
C ILE A 246 -9.86 -5.02 14.45
N THR A 247 -11.07 -4.81 13.95
CA THR A 247 -11.92 -5.83 13.30
C THR A 247 -12.53 -5.24 12.03
N LEU A 248 -13.02 -6.09 11.12
CA LEU A 248 -13.76 -5.61 9.96
C LEU A 248 -14.99 -4.78 10.33
N ALA A 249 -15.68 -5.12 11.42
CA ALA A 249 -16.83 -4.36 11.90
C ALA A 249 -16.45 -2.94 12.35
N MET A 250 -15.29 -2.78 13.01
CA MET A 250 -14.78 -1.46 13.39
C MET A 250 -14.42 -0.61 12.17
N LEU A 251 -13.83 -1.23 11.14
CA LEU A 251 -13.54 -0.55 9.87
C LEU A 251 -14.82 -0.17 9.12
N ASP A 252 -15.87 -1.01 9.17
CA ASP A 252 -17.19 -0.67 8.62
C ASP A 252 -17.80 0.56 9.32
N GLU A 253 -17.72 0.65 10.66
CA GLU A 253 -18.16 1.82 11.44
C GLU A 253 -17.38 3.07 11.05
N ALA A 254 -16.04 2.98 10.99
CA ALA A 254 -15.18 4.10 10.67
C ALA A 254 -15.42 4.63 9.25
N HIS A 255 -15.58 3.72 8.28
CA HIS A 255 -15.90 4.06 6.91
C HIS A 255 -17.27 4.76 6.78
N ALA A 256 -18.29 4.28 7.52
CA ALA A 256 -19.59 4.93 7.56
C ALA A 256 -19.52 6.34 8.17
N ALA A 257 -18.85 6.49 9.32
CA ALA A 257 -18.66 7.78 9.99
C ALA A 257 -17.92 8.80 9.09
N ALA A 258 -16.86 8.36 8.40
CA ALA A 258 -16.12 9.23 7.47
C ALA A 258 -16.98 9.70 6.29
N ARG A 259 -17.85 8.82 5.76
CA ARG A 259 -18.78 9.18 4.68
C ARG A 259 -19.85 10.17 5.13
N GLU A 260 -20.30 10.08 6.39
CA GLU A 260 -21.28 11.03 6.96
C GLU A 260 -20.75 12.47 7.04
N LEU A 261 -19.42 12.65 7.07
CA LEU A 261 -18.81 13.99 6.99
C LEU A 261 -19.00 14.66 5.62
N ASN A 262 -19.35 13.89 4.58
CA ASN A 262 -19.59 14.39 3.21
C ASN A 262 -18.43 15.23 2.62
N ARG A 263 -17.19 14.85 2.93
CA ARG A 263 -15.98 15.57 2.47
C ARG A 263 -15.39 15.02 1.18
N GLY A 264 -15.68 13.77 0.81
CA GLY A 264 -15.22 13.10 -0.42
C GLY A 264 -15.81 11.69 -0.57
N GLU A 265 -15.48 11.02 -1.68
CA GLU A 265 -16.02 9.68 -2.00
C GLU A 265 -15.13 8.54 -1.48
N ASN A 266 -13.86 8.53 -1.86
CA ASN A 266 -12.89 7.54 -1.40
C ASN A 266 -12.24 8.03 -0.10
N VAL A 267 -12.75 7.61 1.06
CA VAL A 267 -12.41 8.22 2.36
C VAL A 267 -11.40 7.41 3.20
N MET A 268 -11.00 6.22 2.75
CA MET A 268 -10.09 5.36 3.51
C MET A 268 -8.65 5.44 2.99
N TYR A 269 -7.70 5.30 3.92
CA TYR A 269 -6.28 5.11 3.65
C TYR A 269 -5.78 3.89 4.46
N PHE A 270 -5.22 2.89 3.80
CA PHE A 270 -4.63 1.73 4.48
C PHE A 270 -3.12 1.60 4.27
N GLU A 271 -2.44 1.08 5.29
CA GLU A 271 -1.08 0.60 5.17
C GLU A 271 -0.99 -0.90 5.45
N THR A 272 -0.17 -1.56 4.65
CA THR A 272 0.15 -2.99 4.74
C THR A 272 1.66 -3.18 4.81
N GLY A 273 2.14 -4.42 4.87
CA GLY A 273 3.56 -4.68 4.91
C GLY A 273 3.85 -6.15 5.20
N GLN A 274 4.71 -6.73 4.36
CA GLN A 274 5.20 -8.08 4.57
C GLN A 274 5.90 -8.21 5.93
N GLY A 275 5.60 -9.30 6.62
CA GLY A 275 6.15 -9.59 7.95
C GLY A 275 5.20 -9.24 9.10
N SER A 276 4.20 -8.39 8.88
CA SER A 276 3.19 -8.02 9.89
C SER A 276 2.54 -9.23 10.56
N ALA A 277 2.01 -10.16 9.77
CA ALA A 277 1.35 -11.36 10.29
C ALA A 277 2.33 -12.32 10.99
N LEU A 278 3.61 -12.37 10.57
CA LEU A 278 4.63 -13.17 11.25
C LEU A 278 5.02 -12.55 12.59
N SER A 279 5.25 -11.24 12.62
CA SER A 279 5.54 -10.47 13.83
C SER A 279 4.45 -10.62 14.88
N ALA A 280 3.19 -10.63 14.46
CA ALA A 280 2.03 -10.87 15.32
C ALA A 280 1.82 -12.35 15.70
N ASN A 281 2.69 -13.28 15.27
CA ASN A 281 2.51 -14.73 15.41
C ASN A 281 1.12 -15.21 14.91
N ALA A 282 0.64 -14.58 13.84
CA ALA A 282 -0.72 -14.70 13.31
C ALA A 282 -0.73 -15.06 11.81
N HIS A 283 0.38 -15.59 11.30
CA HIS A 283 0.53 -15.98 9.89
C HIS A 283 -0.02 -17.38 9.59
N HIS A 284 -0.35 -18.18 10.60
CA HIS A 284 -0.90 -19.54 10.44
C HIS A 284 -0.06 -20.48 9.55
N GLY A 285 1.27 -20.32 9.52
CA GLY A 285 2.14 -21.08 8.62
C GLY A 285 2.03 -20.69 7.13
N VAL A 286 1.34 -19.59 6.83
CA VAL A 286 1.26 -18.99 5.49
C VAL A 286 2.47 -18.06 5.31
N ASP A 287 3.00 -17.98 4.09
CA ASP A 287 4.14 -17.12 3.76
C ASP A 287 3.79 -15.63 3.73
N GLN A 288 4.82 -14.79 3.79
CA GLN A 288 4.66 -13.33 3.87
C GLN A 288 3.92 -12.74 2.66
N GLN A 289 4.20 -13.17 1.42
CA GLN A 289 3.52 -12.62 0.24
C GLN A 289 2.03 -12.94 0.25
N THR A 290 1.69 -14.16 0.62
CA THR A 290 0.30 -14.60 0.62
C THR A 290 -0.49 -13.89 1.73
N CYS A 291 0.09 -13.70 2.91
CA CYS A 291 -0.51 -12.87 3.96
C CYS A 291 -0.68 -11.41 3.52
N GLU A 292 0.33 -10.85 2.88
CA GLU A 292 0.29 -9.47 2.39
C GLU A 292 -0.79 -9.28 1.31
N ALA A 293 -0.87 -10.21 0.35
CA ALA A 293 -1.93 -10.20 -0.64
C ALA A 293 -3.33 -10.23 -0.01
N ARG A 294 -3.51 -10.97 1.09
CA ARG A 294 -4.79 -11.06 1.79
C ARG A 294 -5.18 -9.76 2.47
N ALA A 295 -4.22 -8.95 2.93
CA ALA A 295 -4.50 -7.61 3.47
C ALA A 295 -5.16 -6.71 2.40
N TYR A 296 -4.81 -6.90 1.12
CA TYR A 296 -5.44 -6.18 0.01
C TYR A 296 -6.94 -6.50 -0.15
N ALA A 297 -7.42 -7.68 0.25
CA ALA A 297 -8.86 -7.94 0.26
C ALA A 297 -9.61 -7.10 1.30
N VAL A 298 -8.99 -6.89 2.48
CA VAL A 298 -9.51 -5.98 3.50
C VAL A 298 -9.60 -4.56 2.94
N ALA A 299 -8.53 -4.05 2.33
CA ALA A 299 -8.55 -2.74 1.68
C ALA A 299 -9.64 -2.65 0.59
N ARG A 300 -9.73 -3.64 -0.30
CA ARG A 300 -10.64 -3.64 -1.46
C ARG A 300 -12.11 -3.45 -1.07
N ARG A 301 -12.52 -3.99 0.08
CA ARG A 301 -13.88 -3.83 0.63
C ARG A 301 -14.33 -2.37 0.72
N TYR A 302 -13.41 -1.46 1.04
CA TYR A 302 -13.74 -0.06 1.33
C TYR A 302 -13.48 0.91 0.18
N ARG A 303 -12.98 0.42 -0.98
CA ARG A 303 -12.61 1.27 -2.13
C ARG A 303 -11.80 2.50 -1.68
N PRO A 304 -10.63 2.31 -1.03
CA PRO A 304 -9.88 3.37 -0.40
C PRO A 304 -9.40 4.38 -1.44
N LEU A 305 -9.03 5.58 -0.99
CA LEU A 305 -8.27 6.49 -1.85
C LEU A 305 -6.86 5.96 -2.05
N LEU A 306 -6.26 5.48 -0.96
CA LEU A 306 -4.85 5.12 -0.86
C LEU A 306 -4.69 3.76 -0.17
N VAL A 307 -3.77 2.97 -0.70
CA VAL A 307 -3.21 1.81 -0.02
C VAL A 307 -1.75 1.69 -0.41
N ASN A 308 -0.85 1.57 0.56
CA ASN A 308 0.55 1.26 0.30
C ASN A 308 1.04 0.12 1.19
N THR A 309 1.91 -0.70 0.61
CA THR A 309 2.85 -1.49 1.41
C THR A 309 3.88 -0.55 2.00
N VAL A 310 4.38 -0.87 3.19
CA VAL A 310 5.56 -0.23 3.78
C VAL A 310 6.71 -1.23 3.72
N VAL A 311 7.42 -1.27 2.58
CA VAL A 311 8.39 -2.33 2.31
C VAL A 311 9.72 -2.00 2.98
N GLY A 312 10.28 -2.93 3.78
CA GLY A 312 11.57 -2.74 4.46
C GLY A 312 11.50 -1.99 5.79
N PHE A 313 10.31 -1.66 6.28
CA PHE A 313 10.10 -0.89 7.52
C PHE A 313 10.31 -1.70 8.81
N ILE A 314 9.96 -2.99 8.81
CA ILE A 314 9.95 -3.77 10.06
C ILE A 314 11.39 -4.16 10.46
N GLY A 315 12.18 -4.67 9.52
CA GLY A 315 13.56 -5.07 9.77
C GLY A 315 14.06 -6.26 8.93
N PRO A 316 15.36 -6.58 9.06
CA PRO A 316 16.03 -7.63 8.31
C PRO A 316 15.54 -9.04 8.64
N GLU A 317 14.85 -9.23 9.77
CA GLU A 317 14.23 -10.50 10.15
C GLU A 317 13.16 -10.93 9.14
N TYR A 318 12.56 -9.96 8.44
CA TYR A 318 11.47 -10.15 7.48
C TYR A 318 11.95 -10.01 6.03
N LEU A 319 12.77 -8.98 5.78
CA LEU A 319 13.41 -8.68 4.49
C LEU A 319 14.86 -8.23 4.74
N TYR A 320 15.80 -9.15 4.59
CA TYR A 320 17.18 -8.99 5.04
C TYR A 320 17.99 -7.93 4.29
N ASN A 321 17.83 -7.84 2.96
CA ASN A 321 18.67 -6.98 2.11
C ASN A 321 17.89 -6.29 0.99
N GLY A 322 18.55 -5.34 0.31
CA GLY A 322 17.97 -4.56 -0.79
C GLY A 322 17.31 -5.40 -1.87
N LYS A 323 17.89 -6.57 -2.21
CA LYS A 323 17.29 -7.51 -3.18
C LYS A 323 15.95 -8.08 -2.71
N GLN A 324 15.84 -8.43 -1.42
CA GLN A 324 14.58 -8.92 -0.85
C GLN A 324 13.54 -7.79 -0.79
N ILE A 325 13.95 -6.58 -0.39
CA ILE A 325 13.10 -5.38 -0.34
C ILE A 325 12.56 -5.03 -1.74
N GLN A 326 13.44 -4.93 -2.74
CA GLN A 326 13.06 -4.66 -4.13
C GLN A 326 12.07 -5.70 -4.65
N ARG A 327 12.34 -6.98 -4.39
CA ARG A 327 11.46 -8.05 -4.84
C ARG A 327 10.09 -7.98 -4.16
N ALA A 328 10.05 -7.75 -2.84
CA ALA A 328 8.82 -7.61 -2.08
C ALA A 328 7.97 -6.43 -2.56
N GLY A 329 8.57 -5.24 -2.72
CA GLY A 329 7.85 -4.05 -3.18
C GLY A 329 7.22 -4.22 -4.56
N LEU A 330 7.89 -4.94 -5.47
CA LEU A 330 7.35 -5.26 -6.80
C LEU A 330 6.22 -6.28 -6.75
N GLU A 331 6.31 -7.31 -5.90
CA GLU A 331 5.23 -8.30 -5.73
C GLU A 331 4.00 -7.67 -5.07
N ASP A 332 4.21 -6.80 -4.09
CA ASP A 332 3.16 -6.07 -3.39
C ASP A 332 2.42 -5.12 -4.33
N HIS A 333 3.17 -4.31 -5.07
CA HIS A 333 2.60 -3.43 -6.07
C HIS A 333 1.81 -4.20 -7.14
N PHE A 334 2.38 -5.29 -7.66
CA PHE A 334 1.70 -6.17 -8.63
C PHE A 334 0.40 -6.75 -8.06
N CYS A 335 0.44 -7.35 -6.87
CA CYS A 335 -0.72 -7.99 -6.26
C CYS A 335 -1.82 -6.96 -5.95
N GLY A 336 -1.48 -5.82 -5.36
CA GLY A 336 -2.45 -4.75 -5.09
C GLY A 336 -3.11 -4.23 -6.37
N LYS A 337 -2.33 -3.96 -7.42
CA LYS A 337 -2.86 -3.52 -8.73
C LYS A 337 -3.75 -4.58 -9.39
N LEU A 338 -3.35 -5.85 -9.39
CA LEU A 338 -4.14 -6.95 -9.96
C LEU A 338 -5.48 -7.14 -9.22
N LEU A 339 -5.50 -6.88 -7.92
CA LEU A 339 -6.72 -6.91 -7.10
C LEU A 339 -7.56 -5.63 -7.20
N GLY A 340 -7.17 -4.67 -8.05
CA GLY A 340 -7.95 -3.47 -8.33
C GLY A 340 -7.80 -2.35 -7.30
N LEU A 341 -6.64 -2.25 -6.63
CA LEU A 341 -6.35 -1.20 -5.66
C LEU A 341 -5.48 -0.05 -6.23
N PRO A 342 -5.63 1.19 -5.71
CA PRO A 342 -4.77 2.34 -6.00
C PRO A 342 -3.40 2.20 -5.31
N MET A 343 -2.68 1.12 -5.62
CA MET A 343 -1.52 0.66 -4.86
C MET A 343 -0.32 1.61 -5.01
N GLY A 344 0.13 2.15 -3.88
CA GLY A 344 1.39 2.86 -3.70
C GLY A 344 2.42 2.01 -2.95
N CYS A 345 3.57 2.61 -2.62
CA CYS A 345 4.64 1.94 -1.88
C CYS A 345 5.45 2.94 -1.07
N ASP A 346 5.65 2.67 0.23
CA ASP A 346 6.74 3.30 1.00
C ASP A 346 8.01 2.52 0.71
N ILE A 347 8.87 3.13 -0.10
CA ILE A 347 10.13 2.55 -0.56
C ILE A 347 11.16 2.87 0.51
N CYS A 348 11.36 1.94 1.42
CA CYS A 348 12.06 2.26 2.64
C CYS A 348 12.96 1.13 3.15
N TYR A 349 13.83 1.47 4.08
CA TYR A 349 14.65 0.51 4.79
C TYR A 349 15.00 1.03 6.18
N THR A 350 15.30 0.10 7.08
CA THR A 350 15.88 0.42 8.39
C THR A 350 17.39 0.30 8.36
N ASN A 351 18.10 1.13 9.13
CA ASN A 351 19.57 1.17 9.20
C ASN A 351 20.28 -0.16 9.57
N HIS A 352 19.55 -1.16 10.07
CA HIS A 352 20.10 -2.47 10.43
C HIS A 352 19.82 -3.57 9.39
N ALA A 353 19.13 -3.24 8.29
CA ALA A 353 19.04 -4.10 7.11
C ALA A 353 20.29 -3.95 6.23
N GLU A 354 20.63 -5.00 5.46
CA GLU A 354 21.69 -4.94 4.45
C GLU A 354 21.16 -4.27 3.18
N ALA A 355 20.82 -2.99 3.30
CA ALA A 355 20.27 -2.15 2.24
C ALA A 355 20.71 -0.70 2.43
N ASP A 356 20.71 0.06 1.35
CA ASP A 356 21.00 1.50 1.36
C ASP A 356 20.10 2.27 0.37
N GLN A 357 20.39 3.55 0.18
CA GLN A 357 19.61 4.41 -0.70
C GLN A 357 19.72 4.02 -2.18
N ASP A 358 20.82 3.41 -2.63
CA ASP A 358 20.96 2.97 -4.03
C ASP A 358 19.95 1.85 -4.34
N ASP A 359 19.67 1.00 -3.35
CA ASP A 359 18.62 -0.01 -3.43
C ASP A 359 17.22 0.62 -3.54
N MET A 360 16.98 1.71 -2.83
CA MET A 360 15.70 2.44 -2.84
C MET A 360 15.48 3.17 -4.17
N ASP A 361 16.51 3.83 -4.70
CA ASP A 361 16.47 4.51 -6.01
C ASP A 361 16.19 3.52 -7.16
N THR A 362 16.78 2.33 -7.05
CA THR A 362 16.49 1.22 -7.96
C THR A 362 15.02 0.82 -7.86
N LEU A 363 14.49 0.60 -6.65
CA LEU A 363 13.09 0.21 -6.45
C LEU A 363 12.12 1.29 -6.94
N LEU A 364 12.40 2.56 -6.66
CA LEU A 364 11.63 3.71 -7.13
C LEU A 364 11.49 3.71 -8.65
N THR A 365 12.59 3.56 -9.36
CA THR A 365 12.60 3.55 -10.83
C THR A 365 11.76 2.40 -11.37
N LEU A 366 11.89 1.20 -10.80
CA LEU A 366 11.14 0.02 -11.22
C LEU A 366 9.64 0.16 -10.94
N LEU A 367 9.26 0.67 -9.77
CA LEU A 367 7.86 0.89 -9.39
C LEU A 367 7.21 1.98 -10.22
N ALA A 368 7.93 3.05 -10.54
CA ALA A 368 7.40 4.10 -11.41
C ALA A 368 7.20 3.63 -12.85
N ALA A 369 8.13 2.83 -13.39
CA ALA A 369 7.94 2.14 -14.66
C ALA A 369 6.76 1.16 -14.62
N ALA A 370 6.47 0.55 -13.47
CA ALA A 370 5.32 -0.32 -13.24
C ALA A 370 3.99 0.45 -13.09
N GLY A 371 3.99 1.79 -13.06
CA GLY A 371 2.78 2.59 -12.86
C GLY A 371 2.32 2.66 -11.40
N CYS A 372 3.26 2.67 -10.45
CA CYS A 372 2.98 2.90 -9.04
C CYS A 372 2.17 4.18 -8.83
N THR A 373 1.13 4.07 -8.01
CA THR A 373 0.11 5.12 -7.86
C THR A 373 0.68 6.34 -7.14
N TYR A 374 1.44 6.09 -6.07
CA TYR A 374 2.13 7.11 -5.30
C TYR A 374 3.29 6.51 -4.49
N ILE A 375 4.21 7.38 -4.11
CA ILE A 375 5.31 7.09 -3.18
C ILE A 375 5.26 8.06 -2.00
N MET A 376 6.12 7.85 -1.02
CA MET A 376 6.30 8.76 0.10
C MET A 376 7.27 9.89 -0.25
N GLY A 377 7.08 11.05 0.36
CA GLY A 377 7.99 12.17 0.33
C GLY A 377 8.29 12.57 1.76
N VAL A 378 9.50 12.25 2.19
CA VAL A 378 10.03 12.55 3.52
C VAL A 378 11.15 13.60 3.40
N PRO A 379 11.24 14.59 4.31
CA PRO A 379 12.34 15.56 4.28
C PRO A 379 13.71 14.86 4.29
N GLY A 380 14.49 15.07 3.23
CA GLY A 380 15.83 14.48 3.12
C GLY A 380 15.90 12.95 3.12
N ALA A 381 14.79 12.26 2.81
CA ALA A 381 14.68 10.79 2.89
C ALA A 381 14.84 10.21 4.32
N ASP A 382 14.90 11.04 5.37
CA ASP A 382 15.17 10.61 6.74
C ASP A 382 13.97 10.94 7.66
N ASP A 383 13.25 9.90 8.09
CA ASP A 383 12.19 10.07 9.07
C ASP A 383 12.75 10.00 10.49
N VAL A 384 13.06 11.16 11.04
CA VAL A 384 13.65 11.33 12.37
C VAL A 384 12.75 10.85 13.53
N MET A 385 11.46 10.60 13.29
CA MET A 385 10.52 10.11 14.30
C MET A 385 10.42 8.59 14.24
N LEU A 386 10.25 8.04 13.05
CA LEU A 386 10.12 6.60 12.82
C LEU A 386 11.47 5.86 12.71
N ASN A 387 12.58 6.59 12.62
CA ASN A 387 13.95 6.07 12.56
C ASN A 387 14.20 5.12 11.37
N TYR A 388 13.75 5.51 10.19
CA TYR A 388 13.94 4.77 8.94
C TYR A 388 14.18 5.73 7.77
N GLN A 389 14.71 5.20 6.67
CA GLN A 389 14.94 5.96 5.44
C GLN A 389 13.87 5.60 4.40
N SER A 390 13.34 6.60 3.71
CA SER A 390 12.28 6.47 2.69
C SER A 390 12.67 7.26 1.42
N THR A 391 11.74 7.47 0.50
CA THR A 391 11.92 8.42 -0.61
C THR A 391 11.72 9.86 -0.15
N SER A 392 12.52 10.76 -0.73
CA SER A 392 12.49 12.19 -0.46
C SER A 392 11.56 12.97 -1.41
N PHE A 393 11.35 14.25 -1.10
CA PHE A 393 10.72 15.18 -2.04
C PHE A 393 11.47 15.30 -3.38
N HIS A 394 12.80 15.16 -3.38
CA HIS A 394 13.62 15.26 -4.58
C HIS A 394 13.51 14.02 -5.46
N ASP A 395 13.31 12.84 -4.85
CA ASP A 395 13.19 11.58 -5.58
C ASP A 395 11.91 11.56 -6.43
N ALA A 396 10.85 12.18 -5.93
CA ALA A 396 9.64 12.43 -6.70
C ALA A 396 9.89 13.33 -7.93
N LEU A 397 10.73 14.36 -7.79
CA LEU A 397 11.12 15.23 -8.92
C LEU A 397 11.96 14.46 -9.94
N TYR A 398 12.94 13.69 -9.47
CA TYR A 398 13.76 12.80 -10.29
C TYR A 398 12.90 11.89 -11.15
N VAL A 399 12.00 11.12 -10.53
CA VAL A 399 11.25 10.10 -11.25
C VAL A 399 10.21 10.70 -12.20
N ARG A 400 9.58 11.81 -11.80
CA ARG A 400 8.66 12.57 -12.65
C ARG A 400 9.37 13.13 -13.88
N GLN A 401 10.55 13.71 -13.72
CA GLN A 401 11.33 14.24 -14.83
C GLN A 401 11.84 13.12 -15.75
N LEU A 402 12.43 12.06 -15.18
CA LEU A 402 13.02 10.96 -15.94
C LEU A 402 11.99 10.24 -16.82
N LEU A 403 10.81 9.96 -16.27
CA LEU A 403 9.77 9.18 -16.94
C LEU A 403 8.65 10.03 -17.56
N GLY A 404 8.76 11.36 -17.51
CA GLY A 404 7.75 12.28 -18.02
C GLY A 404 6.41 12.21 -17.28
N LEU A 405 6.43 11.85 -15.99
CA LEU A 405 5.24 11.76 -15.15
C LEU A 405 4.89 13.11 -14.55
N ARG A 406 3.62 13.29 -14.19
CA ARG A 406 3.10 14.52 -13.56
C ARG A 406 2.40 14.23 -12.22
N PRO A 407 2.25 15.20 -11.30
CA PRO A 407 1.37 15.05 -10.13
C PRO A 407 -0.10 14.89 -10.55
N ALA A 408 -1.04 14.74 -9.63
CA ALA A 408 -2.47 14.78 -9.91
C ALA A 408 -2.86 16.07 -10.66
N PRO A 409 -3.82 16.03 -11.61
CA PRO A 409 -4.10 17.15 -12.50
C PRO A 409 -4.56 18.41 -11.76
N GLU A 410 -5.32 18.26 -10.67
CA GLU A 410 -5.75 19.40 -9.85
C GLU A 410 -4.57 20.07 -9.16
N PHE A 411 -3.64 19.26 -8.64
CA PHE A 411 -2.43 19.74 -7.97
C PHE A 411 -1.43 20.35 -8.93
N GLU A 412 -1.27 19.75 -10.12
CA GLU A 412 -0.49 20.33 -11.23
C GLU A 412 -0.98 21.75 -11.56
N ALA A 413 -2.29 21.93 -11.79
CA ALA A 413 -2.88 23.23 -12.08
C ALA A 413 -2.74 24.22 -10.90
N TRP A 414 -2.63 23.73 -9.67
CA TRP A 414 -2.30 24.55 -8.50
C TRP A 414 -0.83 24.99 -8.51
N LEU A 415 0.12 24.09 -8.78
CA LEU A 415 1.54 24.43 -8.90
C LEU A 415 1.82 25.43 -10.03
N GLU A 416 1.16 25.29 -11.18
CA GLU A 416 1.31 26.20 -12.34
C GLU A 416 0.89 27.64 -12.04
N ARG A 417 -0.06 27.82 -11.11
CA ARG A 417 -0.49 29.15 -10.63
C ARG A 417 0.56 29.83 -9.74
N ARG A 418 1.64 29.13 -9.36
CA ARG A 418 2.72 29.62 -8.48
C ARG A 418 2.18 30.32 -7.23
N PRO A 419 1.44 29.60 -6.37
CA PRO A 419 0.93 30.17 -5.13
C PRO A 419 2.11 30.71 -4.30
N GLU A 420 1.94 31.89 -3.71
CA GLU A 420 2.94 32.46 -2.82
C GLU A 420 2.98 31.67 -1.50
N ILE A 421 3.78 30.61 -1.48
CA ILE A 421 4.11 29.82 -0.29
C ILE A 421 5.19 30.60 0.49
N ALA A 422 4.87 31.81 0.94
CA ALA A 422 5.79 32.60 1.77
C ALA A 422 5.75 32.09 3.22
N ALA A 423 6.92 31.90 3.83
CA ALA A 423 7.08 31.60 5.26
C ALA A 423 6.46 32.75 6.07
N ALA A 424 5.24 32.54 6.54
CA ALA A 424 4.43 33.62 7.09
C ALA A 424 4.20 33.40 8.59
N SER A 425 4.37 34.48 9.35
CA SER A 425 4.33 34.58 10.82
C SER A 425 3.05 34.02 11.46
N TRP A 426 1.99 33.79 10.71
CA TRP A 426 0.74 33.20 11.21
C TRP A 426 0.85 31.70 11.52
N LEU A 427 1.84 30.99 10.97
CA LEU A 427 2.16 29.62 11.42
C LEU A 427 2.66 29.60 12.88
N LEU A 428 2.96 30.78 13.45
CA LEU A 428 3.45 30.97 14.81
C LEU A 428 2.40 31.52 15.78
N THR A 429 1.18 31.80 15.31
CA THR A 429 0.04 32.33 16.09
C THR A 429 -1.15 31.38 16.00
#